data_AF-A0A0V1FU89-F1
#
_entry.id   AF-A0A0V1FU89-F1
#
_cell.length_a   1.000
_cell.length_b   1.000
_cell.length_c   1.000
_cell.angle_alpha   90.00
_cell.angle_beta   90.00
_cell.angle_gamma   90.00
#
_symmetry.space_group_name_H-M   'P 1'
#
loop_
_entity.id
_entity.type
_entity.pdbx_description
1 polymer ?
#
loop_
_entity_poly.entity_id
_entity_poly.type
_entity_poly.pdbx_seq_one_letter_code
_entity_poly.pdbx_strand_id
1 'polypeptide(L)'
;MKCMNYWPLSICENYINIYGKSMCTKNILFGRYQCCVSCAEVLKVTVNEDGTFESKDNFKFYDESCPEATDRMVAGNSWTPWCLAYKDEAGGTNCESAIFQYRCYKTCNIDCGNAQTEQPPPTEN
;
A
#
# COMPACT_ATOMS: atom_id res chain seq x y z
N MET A 1 0.43 6.72 2.75
CA MET A 1 1.62 5.87 2.44
C MET A 1 2.11 6.19 1.03
N LYS A 2 3.42 6.18 0.78
CA LYS A 2 3.99 6.49 -0.54
C LYS A 2 4.33 5.22 -1.32
N CYS A 3 4.12 5.24 -2.63
CA CYS A 3 4.55 4.22 -3.57
C CYS A 3 6.07 4.28 -3.72
N MET A 4 6.77 3.43 -2.98
CA MET A 4 8.23 3.36 -2.95
C MET A 4 8.69 1.91 -3.16
N ASN A 5 9.94 1.75 -3.58
CA ASN A 5 10.64 0.47 -3.52
C ASN A 5 11.28 0.33 -2.13
N TYR A 6 10.67 -0.47 -1.27
CA TYR A 6 11.22 -0.86 0.03
C TYR A 6 12.23 -2.01 -0.09
N TRP A 7 12.17 -2.75 -1.19
CA TRP A 7 13.24 -3.65 -1.60
C TRP A 7 14.16 -2.97 -2.62
N PRO A 8 15.44 -3.39 -2.71
CA PRO A 8 16.33 -2.92 -3.75
C PRO A 8 15.73 -3.11 -5.16
N LEU A 9 15.93 -2.11 -6.03
CA LEU A 9 15.41 -2.11 -7.41
C LEU A 9 15.74 -3.41 -8.15
N SER A 10 17.00 -3.87 -8.05
CA SER A 10 17.46 -5.10 -8.69
C SER A 10 16.69 -6.34 -8.24
N ILE A 11 16.27 -6.40 -6.97
CA ILE A 11 15.47 -7.51 -6.45
C ILE A 11 14.06 -7.43 -7.02
N CYS A 12 13.46 -6.24 -7.06
CA CYS A 12 12.13 -6.02 -7.64
C CYS A 12 12.08 -6.40 -9.12
N GLU A 13 13.03 -5.91 -9.92
CA GLU A 13 13.14 -6.21 -11.34
C GLU A 13 13.35 -7.71 -11.59
N ASN A 14 14.25 -8.34 -10.84
CA ASN A 14 14.51 -9.77 -10.98
C ASN A 14 13.25 -10.60 -10.66
N TYR A 15 12.51 -10.26 -9.59
CA TYR A 15 11.26 -10.94 -9.26
C TYR A 15 10.20 -10.76 -10.35
N ILE A 16 10.04 -9.56 -10.89
CA ILE A 16 9.12 -9.29 -11.99
C ILE A 16 9.51 -10.08 -13.24
N ASN A 17 10.80 -10.20 -13.54
CA ASN A 17 11.29 -10.96 -14.68
C ASN A 17 11.03 -12.47 -14.52
N ILE A 18 11.19 -13.02 -13.32
CA ILE A 18 10.97 -14.46 -13.05
C ILE A 18 9.48 -14.81 -13.04
N TYR A 19 8.65 -14.03 -12.34
CA TYR A 19 7.24 -14.35 -12.10
C TYR A 19 6.26 -13.62 -13.04
N GLY A 20 6.78 -12.74 -13.90
CA GLY A 20 6.04 -11.94 -14.86
C GLY A 20 5.32 -10.73 -14.25
N LYS A 21 4.95 -9.78 -15.11
CA LYS A 21 4.25 -8.53 -14.73
C LYS A 21 2.98 -8.74 -13.90
N SER A 22 2.33 -9.90 -14.02
CA SER A 22 1.09 -10.19 -13.28
C SER A 22 1.32 -10.29 -11.76
N MET A 23 2.56 -10.50 -11.31
CA MET A 23 2.90 -10.50 -9.89
C MET A 23 2.58 -9.14 -9.23
N CYS A 24 2.76 -8.04 -9.97
CA CYS A 24 2.49 -6.68 -9.48
C CYS A 24 1.02 -6.42 -9.14
N THR A 25 0.09 -7.20 -9.69
CA THR A 25 -1.34 -7.07 -9.43
C THR A 25 -1.91 -8.23 -8.63
N LYS A 26 -1.34 -9.44 -8.75
CA LYS A 26 -1.79 -10.62 -8.00
C LYS A 26 -1.30 -10.65 -6.56
N ASN A 27 -0.14 -10.09 -6.29
CA ASN A 27 0.42 -10.04 -4.94
C ASN A 27 0.53 -8.58 -4.51
N ILE A 28 -0.46 -8.12 -3.75
CA ILE A 28 -0.52 -6.73 -3.28
C ILE A 28 0.67 -6.37 -2.37
N LEU A 29 1.15 -7.28 -1.52
CA LEU A 29 2.35 -7.06 -0.70
C LEU A 29 3.57 -6.77 -1.59
N PHE A 30 3.79 -7.61 -2.60
CA PHE A 30 4.89 -7.37 -3.53
C PHE A 30 4.68 -6.07 -4.33
N GLY A 31 3.53 -5.97 -4.99
CA GLY A 31 3.24 -4.94 -5.96
C GLY A 31 3.14 -3.56 -5.36
N ARG A 32 2.47 -3.39 -4.22
CA ARG A 32 2.21 -2.08 -3.61
C ARG A 32 3.18 -1.73 -2.48
N TYR A 33 3.63 -2.73 -1.72
CA TYR A 33 4.36 -2.47 -0.47
C TYR A 33 5.86 -2.71 -0.56
N GLN A 34 6.31 -3.63 -1.40
CA GLN A 34 7.73 -3.96 -1.50
C GLN A 34 8.39 -3.28 -2.69
N CYS A 35 7.72 -3.29 -3.84
CA CYS A 35 8.30 -2.95 -5.15
C CYS A 35 7.41 -2.01 -5.97
N CYS A 36 6.79 -1.01 -5.31
CA CYS A 36 5.73 -0.21 -5.91
C CYS A 36 6.15 0.55 -7.17
N VAL A 37 7.30 1.23 -7.13
CA VAL A 37 7.78 2.03 -8.27
C VAL A 37 8.10 1.11 -9.45
N SER A 38 8.80 0.01 -9.21
CA SER A 38 9.11 -0.98 -10.25
C SER A 38 7.84 -1.58 -10.86
N CYS A 39 6.84 -1.87 -10.04
CA CYS A 39 5.56 -2.38 -10.51
C CYS A 39 4.76 -1.33 -11.29
N ALA A 40 4.76 -0.08 -10.87
CA ALA A 40 4.12 1.01 -11.59
C ALA A 40 4.73 1.21 -12.99
N GLU A 41 6.06 1.14 -13.11
CA GLU A 41 6.76 1.29 -14.38
C GLU A 41 6.37 0.21 -15.41
N VAL A 42 6.35 -1.06 -15.00
CA VAL A 42 6.00 -2.18 -15.90
C VAL A 42 4.51 -2.19 -16.25
N LEU A 43 3.66 -1.62 -15.38
CA LEU A 43 2.22 -1.46 -15.60
C LEU A 43 1.84 -0.15 -16.31
N LYS A 44 2.82 0.72 -16.60
CA LYS A 44 2.60 2.03 -17.21
C LYS A 44 1.62 2.87 -16.39
N VAL A 45 1.90 2.95 -15.09
CA VAL A 45 1.23 3.80 -14.10
C VAL A 45 2.20 4.90 -13.69
N THR A 46 1.74 6.14 -13.74
CA THR A 46 2.54 7.30 -13.33
C THR A 46 2.48 7.45 -11.80
N VAL A 47 3.64 7.50 -11.16
CA VAL A 47 3.78 7.84 -9.74
C VAL A 47 4.13 9.32 -9.64
N ASN A 48 3.36 10.08 -8.87
CA ASN A 48 3.56 11.49 -8.61
C ASN A 48 4.80 11.73 -7.73
N GLU A 49 5.29 12.97 -7.68
CA GLU A 49 6.47 13.34 -6.89
C GLU A 49 6.31 13.04 -5.39
N ASP A 50 5.07 13.10 -4.89
CA ASP A 50 4.74 12.79 -3.51
C ASP A 50 4.62 11.27 -3.23
N GLY A 51 4.80 10.44 -4.26
CA GLY A 51 4.69 8.98 -4.21
C GLY A 51 3.24 8.47 -4.30
N THR A 52 2.27 9.31 -4.62
CA THR A 52 0.89 8.85 -4.89
C THR A 52 0.74 8.38 -6.34
N PHE A 53 -0.26 7.56 -6.64
CA PHE A 53 -0.61 7.24 -8.02
C PHE A 53 -2.11 6.97 -8.16
N GLU A 54 -2.64 7.19 -9.37
CA GLU A 54 -4.01 6.82 -9.69
C GLU A 54 -4.14 5.32 -9.93
N SER A 55 -5.10 4.70 -9.24
CA SER A 55 -5.33 3.27 -9.37
C SER A 55 -5.72 2.90 -10.80
N LYS A 56 -5.06 1.90 -11.39
CA LYS A 56 -5.29 1.45 -12.76
C LYS A 56 -5.44 -0.06 -12.81
N ASP A 57 -6.49 -0.54 -13.45
CA ASP A 57 -6.85 -1.97 -13.49
C ASP A 57 -6.86 -2.58 -12.07
N ASN A 58 -6.09 -3.64 -11.84
CA ASN A 58 -5.93 -4.33 -10.56
C ASN A 58 -4.74 -3.80 -9.72
N PHE A 59 -4.09 -2.70 -10.14
CA PHE A 59 -3.04 -2.05 -9.36
C PHE A 59 -3.64 -0.86 -8.62
N LYS A 60 -3.92 -1.06 -7.33
CA LYS A 60 -4.62 -0.09 -6.48
C LYS A 60 -3.65 0.62 -5.55
N PHE A 61 -3.82 1.93 -5.39
CA PHE A 61 -3.03 2.74 -4.44
C PHE A 61 -3.50 2.58 -3.00
N TYR A 62 -4.80 2.44 -2.79
CA TYR A 62 -5.41 2.12 -1.50
C TYR A 62 -5.72 0.62 -1.40
N ASP A 63 -5.85 0.13 -0.17
CA ASP A 63 -6.23 -1.27 0.06
C ASP A 63 -7.72 -1.45 -0.24
N GLU A 64 -8.12 -2.67 -0.57
CA GLU A 64 -9.52 -3.01 -0.75
C GLU A 64 -10.37 -2.81 0.51
N SER A 65 -9.77 -2.82 1.70
CA SER A 65 -10.47 -2.54 2.95
C SER A 65 -10.69 -1.04 3.23
N CYS A 66 -10.10 -0.14 2.44
CA CYS A 66 -10.36 1.29 2.59
C CYS A 66 -11.78 1.64 2.10
N PRO A 67 -12.50 2.61 2.72
CA PRO A 67 -12.02 3.57 3.72
C PRO A 67 -12.05 3.08 5.18
N GLU A 68 -12.83 2.03 5.47
CA GLU A 68 -12.98 1.45 6.81
C GLU A 68 -11.86 0.44 7.10
N ALA A 69 -10.62 0.93 7.15
CA ALA A 69 -9.45 0.09 7.27
C ALA A 69 -9.48 -0.79 8.52
N THR A 70 -9.26 -2.09 8.33
CA THR A 70 -9.01 -3.04 9.40
C THR A 70 -7.61 -3.64 9.25
N ASP A 71 -6.98 -4.04 10.34
CA ASP A 71 -5.82 -4.91 10.23
C ASP A 71 -6.22 -6.20 9.49
N ARG A 72 -5.30 -6.75 8.72
CA ARG A 72 -5.60 -7.79 7.75
C ARG A 72 -6.08 -9.06 8.44
N MET A 73 -7.06 -9.72 7.84
CA MET A 73 -7.56 -11.02 8.30
C MET A 73 -6.85 -12.15 7.54
N VAL A 74 -6.42 -13.21 8.23
CA VAL A 74 -5.86 -14.41 7.60
C VAL A 74 -6.51 -15.64 8.23
N ALA A 75 -7.14 -16.46 7.38
CA ALA A 75 -7.86 -17.67 7.80
C ALA A 75 -8.85 -17.41 8.97
N GLY A 76 -9.60 -16.30 8.90
CA GLY A 76 -10.58 -15.91 9.92
C GLY A 76 -10.00 -15.26 11.18
N ASN A 77 -8.67 -15.13 11.30
CA ASN A 77 -8.03 -14.50 12.45
C ASN A 77 -7.50 -13.12 12.12
N SER A 78 -7.70 -12.17 13.04
CA SER A 78 -7.18 -10.81 12.92
C SER A 78 -5.69 -10.76 13.24
N TRP A 79 -4.93 -9.99 12.47
CA TRP A 79 -3.54 -9.65 12.77
C TRP A 79 -3.37 -8.59 13.86
N THR A 80 -4.44 -7.94 14.33
CA THR A 80 -4.37 -6.87 15.34
C THR A 80 -3.54 -7.24 16.58
N PRO A 81 -3.66 -8.43 17.20
CA PRO A 81 -2.85 -8.78 18.36
C PRO A 81 -1.34 -8.77 18.06
N TRP A 82 -0.94 -9.26 16.88
CA TRP A 82 0.44 -9.22 16.43
C TRP A 82 0.88 -7.78 16.13
N CYS A 83 0.05 -7.02 15.42
CA CYS A 83 0.35 -5.62 15.11
C CYS A 83 0.58 -4.80 16.38
N LEU A 84 -0.29 -4.93 17.40
CA LEU A 84 -0.15 -4.23 18.68
C LEU A 84 1.07 -4.66 19.47
N ALA A 85 1.39 -5.96 19.47
CA ALA A 85 2.55 -6.49 20.19
C ALA A 85 3.88 -5.97 19.63
N TYR A 86 3.94 -5.76 18.31
CA TYR A 86 5.20 -5.54 17.61
C TYR A 86 5.34 -4.13 16.98
N LYS A 87 4.31 -3.28 16.97
CA LYS A 87 4.37 -1.96 16.31
C LYS A 87 5.48 -1.03 16.85
N ASP A 88 5.80 -1.15 18.14
CA ASP A 88 6.76 -0.27 18.81
C ASP A 88 8.18 -0.87 18.89
N GLU A 89 8.39 -2.09 18.36
CA GLU A 89 9.72 -2.67 18.23
C GLU A 89 10.56 -1.95 17.16
N ALA A 90 11.85 -2.30 17.10
CA ALA A 90 12.82 -1.68 16.17
C ALA A 90 12.83 -0.13 16.25
N GLY A 91 12.70 0.40 17.47
CA GLY A 91 12.69 1.84 17.71
C GLY A 91 11.41 2.54 17.25
N GLY A 92 10.28 1.82 17.14
CA GLY A 92 8.98 2.39 16.77
C GLY A 92 8.80 2.64 15.27
N THR A 93 9.68 2.11 14.43
CA THR A 93 9.65 2.30 12.97
C THR A 93 8.95 1.18 12.22
N ASN A 94 8.46 0.16 12.92
CA ASN A 94 7.87 -1.01 12.27
C ASN A 94 6.69 -0.65 11.36
N CYS A 95 5.88 0.35 11.71
CA CYS A 95 4.80 0.87 10.85
C CYS A 95 5.25 1.51 9.53
N GLU A 96 6.55 1.77 9.36
CA GLU A 96 7.14 2.22 8.09
C GLU A 96 7.53 1.05 7.19
N SER A 97 7.58 -0.17 7.71
CA SER A 97 7.96 -1.36 6.96
C SER A 97 6.81 -1.86 6.08
N ALA A 98 7.18 -2.43 4.92
CA ALA A 98 6.25 -3.01 3.97
C ALA A 98 5.25 -4.01 4.60
N ILE A 99 5.71 -4.83 5.55
CA ILE A 99 4.87 -5.88 6.15
C ILE A 99 3.82 -5.32 7.11
N PHE A 100 4.17 -4.31 7.91
CA PHE A 100 3.21 -3.65 8.80
C PHE A 100 2.25 -2.77 8.01
N GLN A 101 2.73 -2.03 7.02
CA GLN A 101 1.83 -1.23 6.19
C GLN A 101 0.83 -2.12 5.41
N TYR A 102 1.20 -3.37 5.10
CA TYR A 102 0.31 -4.36 4.48
C TYR A 102 -0.62 -5.08 5.46
N ARG A 103 -0.18 -5.37 6.69
CA ARG A 103 -0.96 -6.20 7.65
C ARG A 103 -1.66 -5.39 8.73
N CYS A 104 -1.14 -4.23 9.06
CA CYS A 104 -1.46 -3.48 10.27
C CYS A 104 -2.04 -2.10 9.93
N TYR A 105 -2.87 -1.99 8.89
CA TYR A 105 -3.42 -0.71 8.42
C TYR A 105 -4.04 0.13 9.54
N LYS A 106 -4.92 -0.48 10.33
CA LYS A 106 -5.61 0.21 11.43
C LYS A 106 -4.63 0.52 12.55
N THR A 107 -3.84 -0.47 12.96
CA THR A 107 -2.87 -0.30 14.05
C THR A 107 -1.80 0.75 13.74
N CYS A 108 -1.39 0.86 12.49
CA CYS A 108 -0.40 1.85 12.03
C CYS A 108 -1.02 3.15 11.50
N ASN A 109 -2.34 3.31 11.61
CA ASN A 109 -3.09 4.47 11.12
C ASN A 109 -2.73 4.84 9.66
N ILE A 110 -2.63 3.82 8.80
CA ILE A 110 -2.30 4.01 7.39
C ILE A 110 -3.48 4.73 6.72
N ASP A 111 -3.19 5.93 6.23
CA ASP A 111 -4.18 6.75 5.56
C ASP A 111 -4.78 6.04 4.33
N CYS A 112 -6.11 5.94 4.32
CA CYS A 112 -6.95 5.37 3.27
C CYS A 112 -7.48 6.42 2.28
N GLY A 113 -7.05 7.68 2.39
CA GLY A 113 -7.51 8.75 1.50
C GLY A 113 -8.90 9.27 1.85
N ASN A 114 -9.28 9.26 3.12
CA ASN A 114 -10.53 9.89 3.57
C ASN A 114 -10.39 11.40 3.65
N ALA A 115 -10.34 12.02 2.48
CA ALA A 115 -11.01 13.29 2.25
C ALA A 115 -11.80 13.11 0.96
N GLN A 116 -13.09 12.78 1.09
CA GLN A 116 -14.01 13.41 0.16
C GLN A 116 -13.68 14.90 0.23
N THR A 117 -13.26 15.45 -0.90
CA THR A 117 -13.42 16.87 -1.15
C THR A 117 -14.83 17.26 -0.73
N GLU A 118 -15.00 17.84 0.46
CA GLU A 118 -16.07 18.80 0.68
C GLU A 118 -15.80 19.90 -0.34
N GLN A 119 -16.36 19.76 -1.54
CA GLN A 119 -16.58 20.91 -2.39
C GLN A 119 -17.46 21.85 -1.56
N PRO A 120 -17.04 23.10 -1.28
CA PRO A 120 -17.96 24.08 -0.74
C PRO A 120 -19.17 24.16 -1.69
N PRO A 121 -20.40 24.28 -1.16
CA PRO A 121 -21.60 24.28 -2.00
C PRO A 121 -21.47 25.37 -3.08
N PRO A 122 -21.99 25.12 -4.30
CA PRO A 122 -21.95 26.12 -5.35
C PRO A 122 -22.68 27.38 -4.87
N THR A 123 -21.99 28.51 -4.94
CA THR A 123 -22.58 29.82 -4.76
C THR A 123 -23.60 30.03 -5.87
N GLU A 124 -24.89 30.00 -5.52
CA GLU A 124 -25.96 30.47 -6.40
C GLU A 124 -25.80 31.98 -6.62
N ASN A 125 -25.84 32.40 -7.89
CA ASN A 125 -26.00 33.80 -8.32
C ASN A 125 -27.48 34.15 -8.39
#